data_AF-A0A517ZMS7-F1
#
_entry.id   AF-A0A517ZMS7-F1
#
_cell.length_a   1.000
_cell.length_b   1.000
_cell.length_c   1.000
_cell.angle_alpha   90.00
_cell.angle_beta   90.00
_cell.angle_gamma   90.00
#
_symmetry.space_group_name_H-M   'P 1'
#
loop_
_entity.id
_entity.type
_entity.pdbx_description
1 polymer ?
#
loop_
_entity_poly.entity_id
_entity_poly.type
_entity_poly.pdbx_seq_one_letter_code
_entity_poly.pdbx_strand_id
1 'polypeptide(L)'
;MTTDKPKWWQSWMVYALIGLLLTLGPYVGGYFLLGEHEFFSRELGWHFRDFESVVSRKLFGPMGYVEAQIRGETVIVWGPGGSGLGDLDIYEPGW
;
A
#
# COMPACT_ATOMS: atom_id res chain seq x y z
N MET A 1 45.09 -13.95 -17.99
CA MET A 1 44.09 -13.38 -17.07
C MET A 1 43.19 -12.46 -17.87
N THR A 2 42.00 -12.93 -18.24
CA THR A 2 40.94 -12.11 -18.82
C THR A 2 40.25 -11.40 -17.67
N THR A 3 40.51 -10.10 -17.53
CA THR A 3 39.78 -9.23 -16.60
C THR A 3 38.41 -8.98 -17.23
N ASP A 4 37.42 -9.78 -16.86
CA ASP A 4 36.03 -9.52 -17.24
C ASP A 4 35.65 -8.15 -16.67
N LYS A 5 35.47 -7.17 -17.57
CA LYS A 5 35.01 -5.83 -17.18
C LYS A 5 33.67 -5.99 -16.45
N PRO A 6 33.48 -5.39 -15.27
CA PRO A 6 32.19 -5.45 -14.60
C PRO A 6 31.12 -4.92 -15.55
N LYS A 7 30.14 -5.77 -15.86
CA LYS A 7 29.05 -5.40 -16.76
C LYS A 7 28.24 -4.31 -16.07
N TRP A 8 28.45 -3.06 -16.45
CA TRP A 8 27.81 -1.88 -15.86
C TRP A 8 26.29 -2.02 -15.67
N TRP A 9 25.62 -2.76 -16.56
CA TRP A 9 24.18 -3.07 -16.47
C TRP A 9 23.80 -3.84 -15.19
N GLN A 10 24.71 -4.65 -14.65
CA GLN A 10 24.50 -5.48 -13.47
C GLN A 10 24.58 -4.61 -12.23
N SER A 11 25.45 -3.59 -12.23
CA SER A 11 25.49 -2.57 -11.19
C SER A 11 24.18 -1.77 -11.15
N TRP A 12 23.62 -1.40 -12.31
CA TRP A 12 22.31 -0.72 -12.36
C TRP A 12 21.17 -1.56 -11.79
N MET A 13 21.13 -2.86 -12.11
CA MET A 13 20.15 -3.77 -11.51
C MET A 13 20.28 -3.85 -10.00
N VAL A 14 21.51 -3.92 -9.48
CA VAL A 14 21.76 -3.95 -8.03
C VAL A 14 21.28 -2.66 -7.37
N TYR A 15 21.59 -1.50 -7.93
CA TYR A 15 21.11 -0.23 -7.38
C TYR A 15 19.59 -0.07 -7.48
N ALA A 16 18.98 -0.52 -8.57
CA ALA A 16 17.53 -0.52 -8.71
C ALA A 16 16.87 -1.44 -7.67
N LEU A 17 17.42 -2.62 -7.44
CA LEU A 17 16.91 -3.55 -6.42
C LEU A 17 17.03 -2.96 -5.02
N ILE A 18 18.18 -2.36 -4.69
CA ILE A 18 18.37 -1.71 -3.39
C ILE A 18 17.38 -0.55 -3.23
N GLY A 19 17.24 0.31 -4.23
CA GLY A 19 16.28 1.42 -4.21
C GLY A 19 14.83 0.94 -4.07
N LEU A 20 14.49 -0.17 -4.73
CA LEU A 20 13.18 -0.80 -4.65
C LEU A 20 12.93 -1.32 -3.23
N LEU A 21 13.87 -2.06 -2.64
CA LEU A 21 13.74 -2.59 -1.27
C LEU A 21 13.64 -1.48 -0.22
N LEU A 22 14.43 -0.42 -0.39
CA LEU A 22 14.42 0.74 0.51
C LEU A 22 13.16 1.60 0.38
N THR A 23 12.38 1.48 -0.69
CA THR A 23 11.12 2.22 -0.86
C THR A 23 9.91 1.36 -0.52
N LEU A 24 9.88 0.10 -0.94
CA LEU A 24 8.75 -0.82 -0.66
C LEU A 24 8.56 -1.08 0.82
N GLY A 25 9.63 -1.37 1.56
CA GLY A 25 9.55 -1.64 3.00
C GLY A 25 8.89 -0.48 3.76
N PRO A 26 9.41 0.75 3.64
CA PRO A 26 8.80 1.93 4.24
C PRO A 26 7.41 2.26 3.70
N TYR A 27 7.13 2.00 2.42
CA TYR A 27 5.80 2.22 1.85
C TYR A 27 4.76 1.29 2.48
N VAL A 28 5.03 -0.01 2.51
CA VAL A 28 4.15 -1.00 3.15
C VAL A 28 4.08 -0.78 4.66
N GLY A 29 5.21 -0.46 5.30
CA GLY A 29 5.23 -0.13 6.73
C GLY A 29 4.41 1.12 7.05
N GLY A 30 4.55 2.18 6.24
CA GLY A 30 3.80 3.43 6.37
C GLY A 30 2.29 3.21 6.24
N TYR A 31 1.87 2.33 5.34
CA TYR A 31 0.47 1.91 5.24
C TYR A 31 -0.09 1.38 6.57
N PHE A 32 0.62 0.45 7.21
CA PHE A 32 0.16 -0.17 8.45
C PHE A 32 0.34 0.70 9.68
N LEU A 33 1.34 1.59 9.68
CA LEU A 33 1.63 2.48 10.81
C LEU A 33 0.74 3.73 10.83
N LEU A 34 0.41 4.26 9.64
CA LEU A 34 -0.37 5.50 9.50
C LEU A 34 -1.85 5.24 9.20
N GLY A 35 -2.18 4.03 8.74
CA GLY A 35 -3.56 3.60 8.51
C GLY A 35 -4.10 2.94 9.78
N GLU A 36 -4.76 3.72 10.63
CA GLU A 36 -5.39 3.21 11.85
C GLU A 36 -6.45 2.17 11.51
N HIS A 37 -6.50 1.12 12.32
CA HIS A 37 -7.47 0.05 12.15
C HIS A 37 -8.70 0.33 13.01
N GLU A 38 -9.65 1.09 12.46
CA GLU A 38 -10.81 1.52 13.25
C GLU A 38 -11.85 0.41 13.45
N PHE A 39 -12.13 -0.40 12.42
CA PHE A 39 -13.24 -1.35 12.49
C PHE A 39 -13.01 -2.60 11.64
N PHE A 40 -13.31 -3.76 12.23
CA PHE A 40 -13.40 -5.04 11.53
C PHE A 40 -14.80 -5.62 11.78
N SER A 41 -15.63 -5.69 10.74
CA SER A 41 -16.89 -6.40 10.81
C SER A 41 -16.72 -7.76 10.16
N ARG A 42 -16.47 -8.78 10.97
CA ARG A 42 -16.34 -10.17 10.50
C ARG A 42 -17.63 -10.69 9.87
N GLU A 43 -18.78 -10.14 10.26
CA GLU A 43 -20.09 -10.51 9.73
C GLU A 43 -20.36 -9.90 8.35
N LEU A 44 -19.78 -8.73 8.05
CA LEU A 44 -19.90 -8.07 6.74
C LEU A 44 -18.71 -8.34 5.82
N GLY A 45 -17.62 -8.90 6.35
CA GLY A 45 -16.36 -9.09 5.61
C GLY A 45 -15.69 -7.76 5.26
N TRP A 46 -15.83 -6.75 6.11
CA TRP A 46 -15.31 -5.39 5.88
C TRP A 46 -14.16 -5.06 6.81
N HIS A 47 -13.12 -4.47 6.24
CA HIS A 47 -11.96 -3.94 6.93
C HIS A 47 -11.82 -2.45 6.67
N PHE A 48 -11.70 -1.67 7.74
CA PHE A 48 -11.52 -0.22 7.64
C PHE A 48 -10.07 0.19 7.92
N ARG A 49 -9.60 1.14 7.14
CA ARG A 49 -8.33 1.85 7.32
C ARG A 49 -8.62 3.34 7.34
N ASP A 50 -8.38 3.98 8.48
CA ASP A 50 -8.45 5.43 8.58
C ASP A 50 -7.06 6.04 8.45
N PHE A 51 -6.96 7.09 7.64
CA PHE A 51 -5.76 7.90 7.51
C PHE A 51 -6.07 9.33 7.92
N GLU A 52 -5.27 9.90 8.83
CA GLU A 52 -5.42 11.27 9.32
C GLU A 52 -5.34 12.38 8.25
N SER A 53 -4.96 12.07 7.00
CA SER A 53 -4.92 13.05 5.92
C SER A 53 -5.35 12.49 4.58
N VAL A 54 -5.99 13.34 3.75
CA VAL A 54 -6.31 13.02 2.34
C VAL A 54 -5.07 12.57 1.56
N VAL A 55 -3.92 13.17 1.84
CA VAL A 55 -2.67 12.87 1.13
C VAL A 55 -2.22 11.46 1.46
N SER A 56 -2.22 11.09 2.74
CA SER A 56 -1.89 9.73 3.18
C SER A 56 -2.85 8.72 2.57
N ARG A 57 -4.17 8.95 2.64
CA ARG A 57 -5.18 8.10 1.99
C ARG A 57 -4.86 7.85 0.52
N LYS A 58 -4.62 8.90 -0.26
CA LYS A 58 -4.34 8.79 -1.70
C LYS A 58 -3.01 8.09 -1.99
N LEU A 59 -1.97 8.38 -1.21
CA LEU A 59 -0.66 7.76 -1.36
C LEU A 59 -0.73 6.24 -1.13
N PHE A 60 -1.57 5.83 -0.18
CA PHE A 60 -1.68 4.47 0.30
C PHE A 60 -2.88 3.70 -0.27
N GLY A 61 -3.76 4.33 -1.04
CA GLY A 61 -4.92 3.69 -1.67
C GLY A 61 -4.60 2.38 -2.40
N PRO A 62 -3.54 2.29 -3.22
CA PRO A 62 -3.16 1.04 -3.88
C PRO A 62 -2.92 -0.14 -2.90
N MET A 63 -2.48 0.12 -1.67
CA MET A 63 -2.34 -0.91 -0.65
C MET A 63 -3.67 -1.43 -0.12
N GLY A 64 -4.74 -0.62 -0.14
CA GLY A 64 -6.10 -1.09 0.17
C GLY A 64 -6.56 -2.17 -0.80
N TYR A 65 -6.28 -1.99 -2.10
CA TYR A 65 -6.51 -3.04 -3.10
C TYR A 65 -5.73 -4.32 -2.79
N VAL A 66 -4.43 -4.18 -2.52
CA VAL A 66 -3.58 -5.34 -2.19
C VAL A 66 -4.06 -6.05 -0.92
N GLU A 67 -4.43 -5.30 0.13
CA GLU A 67 -4.98 -5.85 1.37
C GLU A 67 -6.31 -6.60 1.10
N ALA A 68 -7.19 -6.06 0.26
CA ALA A 68 -8.45 -6.71 -0.11
C ALA A 68 -8.22 -8.05 -0.82
N GLN A 69 -7.30 -8.11 -1.79
CA GLN A 69 -6.98 -9.34 -2.51
C GLN A 69 -6.33 -10.40 -1.62
N ILE A 70 -5.43 -9.99 -0.71
CA ILE A 70 -4.74 -10.93 0.20
C ILE A 70 -5.71 -11.48 1.25
N ARG A 71 -6.61 -10.65 1.78
CA ARG A 71 -7.56 -11.05 2.82
C ARG A 71 -8.78 -11.77 2.28
N GLY A 72 -9.19 -11.51 1.03
CA GLY A 72 -10.47 -11.96 0.51
C GLY A 72 -11.65 -11.21 1.12
N GLU A 73 -11.44 -9.99 1.59
CA GLU A 73 -12.40 -9.16 2.32
C GLU A 73 -12.43 -7.75 1.71
N THR A 74 -13.55 -7.04 1.82
CA THR A 74 -13.66 -5.67 1.33
C THR A 74 -12.85 -4.75 2.23
N VAL A 75 -11.94 -3.98 1.65
CA VAL A 75 -11.14 -2.97 2.38
C VAL A 75 -11.65 -1.58 2.02
N ILE A 76 -12.01 -0.84 3.04
CA ILE A 76 -12.49 0.53 2.96
C ILE A 76 -11.42 1.44 3.52
N VAL A 77 -10.86 2.31 2.68
CA VAL A 77 -9.87 3.30 3.06
C VAL A 77 -10.52 4.67 3.18
N TRP A 78 -10.42 5.27 4.36
CA TRP A 78 -11.01 6.55 4.73
C TRP A 78 -9.94 7.60 5.08
N GLY A 79 -10.35 8.87 5.12
CA GLY A 79 -9.55 9.96 5.66
C GLY A 79 -10.30 11.31 5.64
N PRO A 80 -9.85 12.31 6.41
CA PRO A 80 -10.55 13.57 6.60
C PRO A 80 -10.40 14.46 5.36
N GLY A 81 -11.52 14.92 4.81
CA GLY A 81 -11.55 15.78 3.63
C GLY A 81 -12.83 15.70 2.80
N GLY A 82 -13.60 14.62 2.97
CA GLY A 82 -14.95 14.51 2.42
C GLY A 82 -15.97 15.16 3.34
N SER A 83 -16.50 16.32 2.95
CA SER A 83 -17.73 16.86 3.53
C SER A 83 -18.90 15.91 3.20
N GLY A 84 -19.10 14.88 4.02
CA GLY A 84 -20.18 13.90 3.94
C GLY A 84 -19.90 12.72 3.01
N LEU A 85 -19.87 11.49 3.54
CA LEU A 85 -19.98 10.16 2.90
C LEU A 85 -19.25 9.87 1.56
N GLY A 86 -18.53 10.81 0.96
CA GLY A 86 -18.21 10.81 -0.47
C GLY A 86 -16.74 10.65 -0.82
N ASP A 87 -15.87 10.38 0.16
CA ASP A 87 -14.43 10.27 -0.07
C ASP A 87 -13.87 9.02 0.62
N LEU A 88 -14.45 7.88 0.25
CA LEU A 88 -14.04 6.53 0.66
C LEU A 88 -13.55 5.78 -0.58
N ASP A 89 -12.38 5.15 -0.47
CA ASP A 89 -11.94 4.19 -1.48
C ASP A 89 -12.34 2.80 -1.01
N ILE A 90 -13.17 2.13 -1.79
CA ILE A 90 -13.65 0.78 -1.49
C ILE A 90 -12.98 -0.19 -2.45
N TYR A 91 -12.33 -1.19 -1.89
CA TYR A 91 -11.63 -2.23 -2.62
C TYR A 91 -12.25 -3.58 -2.30
N GLU A 92 -12.78 -4.23 -3.32
CA GLU A 92 -13.38 -5.56 -3.19
C GLU A 92 -12.38 -6.65 -3.60
N PRO A 93 -12.44 -7.84 -2.97
CA PRO A 93 -11.67 -9.00 -3.41
C PRO A 93 -12.22 -9.52 -4.74
N GLY A 94 -11.35 -9.90 -5.68
CA GLY A 94 -11.76 -10.38 -7.00
C GLY A 94 -11.00 -9.76 -8.18
N TRP A 95 -11.15 -10.37 -9.35
CA TRP A 95 -10.49 -10.00 -10.61
C TRP A 95 -11.39 -9.17 -11.51
#